data_AF-A0A534XBV2-F1
#
_entry.id   AF-A0A534XBV2-F1
#
_cell.length_a   1.000
_cell.length_b   1.000
_cell.length_c   1.000
_cell.angle_alpha   90.00
_cell.angle_beta   90.00
_cell.angle_gamma   90.00
#
_symmetry.space_group_name_H-M   'P 1'
#
loop_
_entity.id
_entity.type
_entity.pdbx_description
1 polymer ?
#
loop_
_entity_poly.entity_id
_entity_poly.type
_entity_poly.pdbx_seq_one_letter_code
_entity_poly.pdbx_strand_id
1 'polypeptide(L)'
;MIGRSLLLGFGILVAAHATQAQPVPQSPPTNGSPNTVTADPPVPRPRTTPCRTRLFTDVKFADFSSKSFAYAPPSACPGPWQKVVLEADWSVEPGRQFDRTANLWIGGVNVYFGTTAEPTRPPTAIGRSWHVERDITDYTAALLAPAAGRADLGNLVNETYTSALWGTAEIAFYPFKGKDDRRSDAPDLVLPLSASATGGTVALFSPSDSLAATFQLPANVERALLDVVLQHQGANDEFWYTCVPSDLAGTLESCSGGAFREGQVSIDGQPAGVVPIFPWIFTGGIDPYLWRPIPALQALNFVPYRVDLTPFAGVLSDGQPHTVAIRVAGNSQYFSTTATLLLFLDHGSTKVTGQVTTNTIGAPNPSIATRGIDRTADPVTGTVTTTSSRSFVLAGWVRTSHGKVQTEVRQTIDFSNVQNFVVPGAVSTFFSQKIAQLTSISSATKVRAGDRSREIVVRMAWPLKVEIISADNFNSGWTTRIHQSYDRADGVSREGEVEFSSVVSNSGDWADDYPTTTIQSGAQRYFSDDSDGHCYSRSITAAHGVLTSITDGKGCQDD
;
A
#
# COMPACT_ATOMS: atom_id res chain seq x y z
N MET A 1 19.74 -54.84 58.21
CA MET A 1 19.54 -55.99 57.31
C MET A 1 18.17 -55.80 56.66
N ILE A 2 17.90 -55.72 55.35
CA ILE A 2 18.64 -55.77 54.05
C ILE A 2 17.85 -54.84 53.08
N GLY A 3 18.38 -54.17 52.05
CA GLY A 3 19.77 -53.97 51.63
C GLY A 3 19.95 -53.90 50.09
N ARG A 4 20.25 -52.71 49.53
CA ARG A 4 20.45 -52.37 48.09
C ARG A 4 19.14 -52.28 47.26
N SER A 5 19.04 -51.50 46.18
CA SER A 5 20.08 -50.98 45.26
C SER A 5 19.87 -49.54 44.80
N LEU A 6 20.97 -48.81 44.60
CA LEU A 6 21.03 -47.57 43.81
C LEU A 6 21.08 -47.91 42.31
N LEU A 7 20.30 -47.21 41.50
CA LEU A 7 20.44 -47.19 40.03
C LEU A 7 20.73 -45.75 39.59
N LEU A 8 21.99 -45.47 39.23
CA LEU A 8 22.33 -44.23 38.52
C LEU A 8 21.86 -44.36 37.07
N GLY A 9 20.73 -43.75 36.75
CA GLY A 9 20.36 -43.47 35.37
C GLY A 9 21.20 -42.30 34.85
N PHE A 10 22.14 -42.56 33.93
CA PHE A 10 22.78 -41.51 33.15
C PHE A 10 21.75 -40.91 32.20
N GLY A 11 21.04 -39.88 32.67
CA GLY A 11 20.17 -39.05 31.83
C GLY A 11 21.01 -38.27 30.85
N ILE A 12 21.06 -38.73 29.59
CA ILE A 12 21.61 -37.94 28.49
C ILE A 12 20.74 -36.69 28.36
N LEU A 13 21.25 -35.53 28.79
CA LEU A 13 20.69 -34.24 28.42
C LEU A 13 20.87 -34.07 26.91
N VAL A 14 19.86 -34.54 26.16
CA VAL A 14 19.62 -34.03 24.82
C VAL A 14 19.21 -32.57 25.02
N ALA A 15 20.20 -31.68 24.94
CA ALA A 15 19.95 -30.26 24.83
C ALA A 15 19.14 -30.06 23.55
N ALA A 16 17.81 -29.95 23.70
CA ALA A 16 16.93 -29.49 22.66
C ALA A 16 17.36 -28.07 22.30
N HIS A 17 18.23 -27.97 21.30
CA HIS A 17 18.56 -26.72 20.67
C HIS A 17 17.25 -26.26 20.04
N ALA A 18 16.59 -25.29 20.69
CA ALA A 18 15.52 -24.55 20.07
C ALA A 18 16.13 -23.91 18.82
N THR A 19 15.90 -24.52 17.66
CA THR A 19 16.24 -23.96 16.36
C THR A 19 15.54 -22.61 16.30
N GLN A 20 16.33 -21.54 16.41
CA GLN A 20 15.82 -20.18 16.31
C GLN A 20 15.05 -20.06 15.00
N ALA A 21 13.82 -19.56 15.06
CA ALA A 21 13.00 -19.43 13.87
C ALA A 21 13.66 -18.42 12.92
N GLN A 22 14.26 -18.93 11.85
CA GLN A 22 14.80 -18.08 10.78
C GLN A 22 13.64 -17.62 9.86
N PRO A 23 13.78 -16.50 9.13
CA PRO A 23 12.97 -16.23 7.95
C PRO A 23 12.99 -17.44 7.03
N VAL A 24 11.83 -18.05 6.82
CA VAL A 24 11.69 -19.21 5.93
C VAL A 24 11.43 -18.65 4.53
N PRO A 25 12.32 -18.86 3.55
CA PRO A 25 12.11 -18.43 2.17
C PRO A 25 10.74 -18.93 1.67
N GLN A 26 9.98 -18.08 0.98
CA GLN A 26 8.63 -18.47 0.57
C GLN A 26 8.69 -19.69 -0.37
N SER A 27 8.09 -20.80 0.07
CA SER A 27 7.81 -21.95 -0.79
C SER A 27 6.76 -21.58 -1.84
N PRO A 28 6.82 -22.17 -3.06
CA PRO A 28 5.78 -21.98 -4.07
C PRO A 28 4.37 -22.25 -3.51
N PRO A 29 3.33 -21.53 -3.98
CA PRO A 29 1.94 -21.82 -3.65
C PRO A 29 1.64 -23.33 -3.78
N THR A 30 1.14 -23.94 -2.71
CA THR A 30 0.95 -25.40 -2.61
C THR A 30 -0.40 -25.70 -1.98
N ASN A 31 -1.24 -26.48 -2.67
CA ASN A 31 -2.55 -26.89 -2.14
C ASN A 31 -2.40 -27.67 -0.82
N GLY A 32 -3.30 -27.43 0.12
CA GLY A 32 -3.24 -27.91 1.50
C GLY A 32 -2.32 -27.09 2.42
N SER A 33 -1.54 -26.14 1.89
CA SER A 33 -0.72 -25.24 2.71
C SER A 33 -1.59 -24.22 3.45
N PRO A 34 -1.40 -24.02 4.76
CA PRO A 34 -1.98 -22.90 5.50
C PRO A 34 -1.11 -21.63 5.38
N ASN A 35 0.05 -21.68 4.72
CA ASN A 35 0.98 -20.55 4.68
C ASN A 35 0.46 -19.40 3.82
N THR A 36 0.84 -18.17 4.16
CA THR A 36 0.38 -16.96 3.49
C THR A 36 0.73 -16.95 2.00
N VAL A 37 -0.23 -16.52 1.17
CA VAL A 37 -0.10 -16.53 -0.30
C VAL A 37 -0.99 -15.47 -0.94
N THR A 38 -0.52 -14.91 -2.06
CA THR A 38 -1.26 -13.96 -2.91
C THR A 38 -1.27 -14.43 -4.36
N ALA A 39 -2.21 -13.92 -5.16
CA ALA A 39 -2.26 -14.10 -6.61
C ALA A 39 -1.29 -13.16 -7.35
N ASP A 40 -0.78 -12.12 -6.68
CA ASP A 40 0.05 -11.06 -7.23
C ASP A 40 1.30 -11.63 -7.95
N PRO A 41 1.71 -11.05 -9.10
CA PRO A 41 2.89 -11.50 -9.82
C PRO A 41 4.19 -11.13 -9.10
N PRO A 42 5.29 -11.87 -9.33
CA PRO A 42 6.63 -11.34 -9.08
C PRO A 42 6.90 -10.12 -9.96
N VAL A 43 7.82 -9.25 -9.53
CA VAL A 43 8.21 -8.07 -10.31
C VAL A 43 8.90 -8.54 -11.61
N PRO A 44 8.49 -8.04 -12.80
CA PRO A 44 9.16 -8.34 -14.05
C PRO A 44 10.64 -7.93 -14.02
N ARG A 45 11.53 -8.86 -14.36
CA ARG A 45 12.99 -8.73 -14.22
C ARG A 45 13.69 -8.89 -15.57
N PRO A 46 14.73 -8.08 -15.88
CA PRO A 46 15.60 -8.33 -17.02
C PRO A 46 16.27 -9.71 -16.95
N ARG A 47 16.65 -10.26 -18.11
CA ARG A 47 17.40 -11.53 -18.21
C ARG A 47 18.89 -11.41 -17.81
N THR A 48 19.32 -10.24 -17.34
CA THR A 48 20.69 -10.02 -16.86
C THR A 48 20.86 -10.58 -15.44
N THR A 49 22.06 -11.07 -15.11
CA THR A 49 22.36 -11.50 -13.74
C THR A 49 22.47 -10.25 -12.85
N PRO A 50 21.68 -10.13 -11.77
CA PRO A 50 21.76 -8.97 -10.89
C PRO A 50 22.95 -9.07 -9.93
N CYS A 51 23.51 -7.93 -9.54
CA CYS A 51 24.24 -7.84 -8.28
C CYS A 51 23.24 -7.77 -7.12
N ARG A 52 23.64 -8.21 -5.92
CA ARG A 52 22.78 -8.20 -4.74
C ARG A 52 23.45 -7.45 -3.58
N THR A 53 22.70 -6.56 -2.93
CA THR A 53 23.10 -5.93 -1.66
C THR A 53 22.14 -6.40 -0.57
N ARG A 54 22.64 -7.18 0.40
CA ARG A 54 21.89 -7.55 1.60
C ARG A 54 21.73 -6.33 2.50
N LEU A 55 20.49 -6.00 2.86
CA LEU A 55 20.17 -4.92 3.80
C LEU A 55 20.32 -5.44 5.23
N PHE A 56 19.67 -6.56 5.53
CA PHE A 56 19.78 -7.28 6.80
C PHE A 56 19.35 -8.74 6.63
N THR A 57 19.79 -9.60 7.55
CA THR A 57 19.51 -11.04 7.56
C THR A 57 19.03 -11.44 8.95
N ASP A 58 17.98 -12.26 9.00
CA ASP A 58 17.44 -12.94 10.19
C ASP A 58 17.23 -11.99 11.38
N VAL A 59 16.71 -10.79 11.12
CA VAL A 59 16.46 -9.78 12.15
C VAL A 59 15.17 -10.09 12.88
N LYS A 60 15.26 -10.19 14.22
CA LYS A 60 14.10 -10.39 15.10
C LYS A 60 13.43 -9.06 15.45
N PHE A 61 12.11 -9.03 15.33
CA PHE A 61 11.22 -7.93 15.70
C PHE A 61 10.28 -8.40 16.82
N ALA A 62 10.64 -8.05 18.06
CA ALA A 62 9.94 -8.44 19.29
C ALA A 62 9.60 -7.25 20.21
N ASP A 63 9.92 -6.04 19.77
CA ASP A 63 9.81 -4.78 20.49
C ASP A 63 9.50 -3.63 19.50
N PHE A 64 9.32 -2.40 19.99
CA PHE A 64 9.10 -1.21 19.16
C PHE A 64 10.41 -0.51 18.75
N SER A 65 11.57 -1.11 18.98
CA SER A 65 12.86 -0.54 18.60
C SER A 65 13.13 -0.83 17.12
N SER A 66 13.34 0.23 16.35
CA SER A 66 13.74 0.13 14.96
C SER A 66 15.12 -0.52 14.81
N LYS A 67 15.31 -1.27 13.74
CA LYS A 67 16.53 -2.04 13.48
C LYS A 67 17.32 -1.36 12.36
N SER A 68 18.42 -0.71 12.72
CA SER A 68 19.27 0.01 11.76
C SER A 68 20.18 -0.93 10.98
N PHE A 69 20.46 -0.58 9.74
CA PHE A 69 21.44 -1.25 8.88
C PHE A 69 22.24 -0.22 8.07
N ALA A 70 23.35 -0.65 7.46
CA ALA A 70 24.13 0.17 6.53
C ALA A 70 23.84 -0.29 5.11
N TYR A 71 23.52 0.64 4.22
CA TYR A 71 23.37 0.38 2.78
C TYR A 71 24.60 0.91 2.03
N ALA A 72 25.04 0.17 1.00
CA ALA A 72 25.95 0.65 -0.03
C ALA A 72 25.62 -0.01 -1.38
N PRO A 73 25.79 0.72 -2.51
CA PRO A 73 25.62 0.13 -3.84
C PRO A 73 26.61 -1.01 -4.10
N PRO A 74 26.23 -2.02 -4.91
CA PRO A 74 27.11 -3.13 -5.21
C PRO A 74 28.31 -2.68 -6.07
N SER A 75 29.52 -2.76 -5.53
CA SER A 75 30.76 -2.38 -6.24
C SER A 75 31.03 -3.21 -7.50
N ALA A 76 30.47 -4.43 -7.58
CA ALA A 76 30.60 -5.32 -8.74
C ALA A 76 29.79 -4.89 -9.97
N CYS A 77 28.74 -4.07 -9.79
CA CYS A 77 28.07 -3.36 -10.89
C CYS A 77 27.64 -1.97 -10.42
N PRO A 78 28.49 -0.94 -10.57
CA PRO A 78 28.10 0.44 -10.25
C PRO A 78 26.92 0.87 -11.12
N GLY A 79 26.04 1.69 -10.54
CA GLY A 79 24.87 2.21 -11.23
C GLY A 79 25.19 3.28 -12.30
N PRO A 80 24.17 3.77 -13.03
CA PRO A 80 22.76 3.42 -12.91
C PRO A 80 22.45 2.01 -13.43
N TRP A 81 21.32 1.47 -13.00
CA TRP A 81 20.87 0.11 -13.34
C TRP A 81 19.63 0.14 -14.24
N GLN A 82 19.40 -0.94 -14.98
CA GLN A 82 18.21 -1.12 -15.83
C GLN A 82 16.95 -1.34 -15.00
N LYS A 83 17.08 -2.09 -13.91
CA LYS A 83 16.02 -2.42 -12.97
C LYS A 83 16.63 -2.54 -11.57
N VAL A 84 15.90 -2.09 -10.56
CA VAL A 84 16.24 -2.29 -9.15
C VAL A 84 15.03 -2.89 -8.45
N VAL A 85 15.19 -4.08 -7.87
CA VAL A 85 14.11 -4.81 -7.19
C VAL A 85 14.50 -5.03 -5.73
N LEU A 86 13.68 -4.52 -4.81
CA LEU A 86 13.74 -4.90 -3.40
C LEU A 86 13.06 -6.26 -3.23
N GLU A 87 13.71 -7.17 -2.52
CA GLU A 87 13.23 -8.49 -2.14
C GLU A 87 13.24 -8.57 -0.60
N ALA A 88 12.14 -8.99 0.01
CA ALA A 88 12.04 -9.16 1.46
C ALA A 88 11.26 -10.41 1.84
N ASP A 89 11.92 -11.33 2.54
CA ASP A 89 11.33 -12.51 3.17
C ASP A 89 10.99 -12.19 4.62
N TRP A 90 9.72 -12.41 4.98
CA TRP A 90 9.20 -12.17 6.32
C TRP A 90 8.59 -13.44 6.91
N SER A 91 8.60 -13.55 8.23
CA SER A 91 7.84 -14.59 8.93
C SER A 91 7.36 -14.17 10.33
N VAL A 92 6.34 -14.85 10.82
CA VAL A 92 5.84 -14.77 12.20
C VAL A 92 5.86 -16.15 12.85
N GLU A 93 6.36 -16.22 14.08
CA GLU A 93 6.41 -17.45 14.86
C GLU A 93 4.99 -18.00 15.17
N PRO A 94 4.79 -19.33 15.31
CA PRO A 94 3.54 -19.87 15.81
C PRO A 94 3.20 -19.33 17.21
N GLY A 95 1.98 -18.83 17.42
CA GLY A 95 1.58 -18.26 18.70
C GLY A 95 0.45 -17.24 18.57
N ARG A 96 0.31 -16.34 19.56
CA ARG A 96 -0.66 -15.25 19.51
C ARG A 96 0.04 -13.95 19.13
N GLN A 97 -0.32 -13.39 17.99
CA GLN A 97 0.11 -12.07 17.54
C GLN A 97 -0.94 -11.48 16.60
N PHE A 98 -0.95 -10.15 16.48
CA PHE A 98 -1.78 -9.41 15.53
C PHE A 98 -0.92 -8.86 14.38
N ASP A 99 -1.55 -8.37 13.31
CA ASP A 99 -0.81 -7.69 12.25
C ASP A 99 -0.06 -6.44 12.76
N ARG A 100 1.08 -6.17 12.13
CA ARG A 100 2.00 -5.06 12.44
C ARG A 100 2.30 -4.29 11.16
N THR A 101 2.37 -2.97 11.25
CA THR A 101 2.93 -2.12 10.19
C THR A 101 4.44 -2.36 10.05
N ALA A 102 4.90 -2.55 8.81
CA ALA A 102 6.29 -2.85 8.47
C ALA A 102 6.81 -1.88 7.39
N ASN A 103 7.95 -1.23 7.67
CA ASN A 103 8.55 -0.19 6.83
C ASN A 103 10.04 -0.48 6.62
N LEU A 104 10.54 -0.28 5.39
CA LEU A 104 11.99 -0.23 5.14
C LEU A 104 12.38 1.14 4.56
N TRP A 105 13.52 1.65 5.02
CA TRP A 105 14.05 2.96 4.66
C TRP A 105 15.52 2.89 4.27
N ILE A 106 15.91 3.67 3.27
CA ILE A 106 17.32 3.90 2.87
C ILE A 106 17.50 5.39 2.62
N GLY A 107 18.44 6.03 3.34
CA GLY A 107 18.69 7.47 3.19
C GLY A 107 17.48 8.37 3.47
N GLY A 108 16.53 7.88 4.29
CA GLY A 108 15.25 8.55 4.56
C GLY A 108 14.13 8.24 3.57
N VAL A 109 14.41 7.64 2.42
CA VAL A 109 13.42 7.25 1.40
C VAL A 109 12.72 5.97 1.81
N ASN A 110 11.38 5.95 1.74
CA ASN A 110 10.62 4.72 1.96
C ASN A 110 10.78 3.79 0.75
N VAL A 111 11.32 2.59 0.96
CA VAL A 111 11.48 1.58 -0.09
C VAL A 111 10.48 0.42 0.03
N TYR A 112 9.88 0.23 1.21
CA TYR A 112 8.76 -0.69 1.45
C TYR A 112 7.86 -0.18 2.58
N PHE A 113 6.56 -0.45 2.45
CA PHE A 113 5.53 -0.16 3.44
C PHE A 113 4.40 -1.19 3.26
N GLY A 114 3.91 -1.77 4.36
CA GLY A 114 2.90 -2.83 4.34
C GLY A 114 2.50 -3.28 5.75
N THR A 115 1.68 -4.32 5.84
CA THR A 115 1.41 -5.04 7.10
C THR A 115 1.91 -6.48 7.07
N THR A 116 1.98 -7.11 8.24
CA THR A 116 2.40 -8.52 8.39
C THR A 116 1.21 -9.46 8.39
N ALA A 117 1.37 -10.70 7.92
CA ALA A 117 0.35 -11.73 8.13
C ALA A 117 0.27 -12.20 9.59
N GLU A 118 -0.93 -12.57 10.06
CA GLU A 118 -1.13 -13.13 11.40
C GLU A 118 -0.83 -14.65 11.49
N PRO A 119 -0.27 -15.13 12.62
CA PRO A 119 -0.25 -16.55 12.97
C PRO A 119 -1.65 -17.03 13.40
N THR A 120 -1.85 -18.35 13.40
CA THR A 120 -3.01 -18.96 14.09
C THR A 120 -2.72 -19.11 15.59
N ARG A 121 -3.77 -18.93 16.41
CA ARG A 121 -3.67 -19.01 17.88
C ARG A 121 -3.62 -20.47 18.35
N PRO A 122 -3.11 -20.74 19.57
CA PRO A 122 -3.23 -22.07 20.20
C PRO A 122 -4.69 -22.54 20.32
N PRO A 123 -4.97 -23.87 20.31
CA PRO A 123 -4.01 -24.97 20.40
C PRO A 123 -3.32 -25.33 19.07
N THR A 124 -3.91 -24.99 17.93
CA THR A 124 -3.38 -25.25 16.58
C THR A 124 -2.60 -24.05 16.05
N ALA A 125 -1.57 -23.66 16.80
CA ALA A 125 -0.73 -22.52 16.44
C ALA A 125 0.19 -22.84 15.25
N ILE A 126 0.11 -22.02 14.20
CA ILE A 126 0.87 -22.15 12.96
C ILE A 126 1.43 -20.77 12.64
N GLY A 127 2.74 -20.69 12.40
CA GLY A 127 3.39 -19.49 11.92
C GLY A 127 3.04 -19.20 10.45
N ARG A 128 3.53 -18.07 9.94
CA ARG A 128 3.42 -17.72 8.52
C ARG A 128 4.76 -17.22 8.00
N SER A 129 5.02 -17.41 6.72
CA SER A 129 6.04 -16.67 5.97
C SER A 129 5.48 -16.18 4.64
N TRP A 130 6.00 -15.06 4.17
CA TRP A 130 5.64 -14.45 2.90
C TRP A 130 6.82 -13.66 2.34
N HIS A 131 6.87 -13.57 1.02
CA HIS A 131 7.84 -12.80 0.26
C HIS A 131 7.19 -11.55 -0.31
N VAL A 132 7.93 -10.45 -0.37
CA VAL A 132 7.52 -9.23 -1.06
C VAL A 132 8.60 -8.79 -2.03
N GLU A 133 8.19 -8.53 -3.28
CA GLU A 133 8.99 -7.84 -4.27
C GLU A 133 8.48 -6.41 -4.49
N ARG A 134 9.38 -5.45 -4.68
CA ARG A 134 9.04 -4.10 -5.16
C ARG A 134 10.02 -3.63 -6.22
N ASP A 135 9.48 -3.15 -7.34
CA ASP A 135 10.24 -2.30 -8.25
C ASP A 135 10.52 -0.95 -7.56
N ILE A 136 11.80 -0.64 -7.39
CA ILE A 136 12.28 0.63 -6.85
C ILE A 136 13.27 1.29 -7.81
N THR A 137 13.16 0.99 -9.12
CA THR A 137 14.02 1.55 -10.17
C THR A 137 13.97 3.08 -10.21
N ASP A 138 12.80 3.68 -9.97
CA ASP A 138 12.64 5.14 -9.85
C ASP A 138 13.39 5.74 -8.65
N TYR A 139 13.78 4.93 -7.66
CA TYR A 139 14.55 5.38 -6.50
C TYR A 139 16.07 5.23 -6.71
N THR A 140 16.51 4.87 -7.92
CA THR A 140 17.93 4.64 -8.27
C THR A 140 18.86 5.74 -7.77
N ALA A 141 18.51 7.03 -7.90
CA ALA A 141 19.39 8.12 -7.46
C ALA A 141 19.68 8.11 -5.95
N ALA A 142 18.73 7.72 -5.10
CA ALA A 142 18.94 7.55 -3.66
C ALA A 142 19.82 6.33 -3.32
N LEU A 143 20.00 5.40 -4.28
CA LEU A 143 20.75 4.16 -4.12
C LEU A 143 22.17 4.24 -4.71
N LEU A 144 22.55 5.34 -5.38
CA LEU A 144 23.89 5.49 -5.98
C LEU A 144 25.02 5.71 -4.96
N ALA A 145 24.71 5.95 -3.68
CA ALA A 145 25.68 6.23 -2.63
C ALA A 145 25.40 5.43 -1.34
N PRO A 146 26.42 5.19 -0.49
CA PRO A 146 26.20 4.61 0.83
C PRO A 146 25.27 5.49 1.69
N ALA A 147 24.38 4.84 2.44
CA ALA A 147 23.38 5.51 3.27
C ALA A 147 23.08 4.72 4.55
N ALA A 148 22.59 5.41 5.58
CA ALA A 148 21.95 4.75 6.71
C ALA A 148 20.60 4.17 6.28
N GLY A 149 20.30 2.95 6.71
CA GLY A 149 19.03 2.29 6.51
C GLY A 149 18.37 1.88 7.83
N ARG A 150 17.06 1.66 7.78
CA ARG A 150 16.23 1.38 8.96
C ARG A 150 15.07 0.46 8.58
N ALA A 151 14.84 -0.56 9.40
CA ALA A 151 13.62 -1.35 9.39
C ALA A 151 12.76 -1.00 10.61
N ASP A 152 11.54 -0.55 10.36
CA ASP A 152 10.52 -0.34 11.39
C ASP A 152 9.50 -1.46 11.28
N LEU A 153 9.48 -2.38 12.24
CA LEU A 153 8.41 -3.34 12.41
C LEU A 153 8.18 -3.45 13.92
N GLY A 154 7.36 -2.54 14.44
CA GLY A 154 7.10 -2.45 15.87
C GLY A 154 6.25 -3.61 16.33
N ASN A 155 6.71 -4.34 17.33
CA ASN A 155 6.02 -5.51 17.87
C ASN A 155 5.96 -5.48 19.41
N LEU A 156 5.03 -6.23 19.97
CA LEU A 156 4.96 -6.51 21.41
C LEU A 156 5.03 -8.01 21.62
N VAL A 157 6.06 -8.48 22.32
CA VAL A 157 6.18 -9.88 22.74
C VAL A 157 6.17 -9.98 24.26
N ASN A 158 5.20 -10.71 24.81
CA ASN A 158 5.02 -10.95 26.23
C ASN A 158 4.23 -12.26 26.47
N GLU A 159 3.76 -12.48 27.70
CA GLU A 159 2.96 -13.66 28.09
C GLU A 159 1.61 -13.81 27.35
N THR A 160 1.08 -12.72 26.78
CA THR A 160 -0.16 -12.72 25.98
C THR A 160 0.14 -12.77 24.48
N TYR A 161 1.14 -12.00 24.02
CA TYR A 161 1.54 -11.89 22.63
C TYR A 161 2.84 -12.68 22.43
N THR A 162 2.73 -13.95 22.05
CA THR A 162 3.83 -14.90 22.18
C THR A 162 4.70 -15.05 20.94
N SER A 163 4.27 -14.54 19.77
CA SER A 163 5.06 -14.65 18.53
C SER A 163 5.89 -13.40 18.25
N ALA A 164 7.18 -13.59 17.97
CA ALA A 164 7.97 -12.58 17.31
C ALA A 164 7.81 -12.65 15.78
N LEU A 165 8.19 -11.55 15.14
CA LEU A 165 8.30 -11.41 13.69
C LEU A 165 9.79 -11.43 13.31
N TRP A 166 10.10 -11.91 12.11
CA TRP A 166 11.45 -12.02 11.58
C TRP A 166 11.50 -11.52 10.13
N GLY A 167 12.65 -10.99 9.71
CA GLY A 167 12.84 -10.55 8.34
C GLY A 167 14.27 -10.67 7.82
N THR A 168 14.38 -10.93 6.53
CA THR A 168 15.59 -10.80 5.71
C THR A 168 15.23 -9.96 4.48
N ALA A 169 16.04 -8.96 4.14
CA ALA A 169 15.79 -8.12 2.97
C ALA A 169 17.06 -7.80 2.19
N GLU A 170 16.97 -7.78 0.86
CA GLU A 170 18.05 -7.43 -0.05
C GLU A 170 17.55 -6.71 -1.30
N ILE A 171 18.46 -6.08 -2.04
CA ILE A 171 18.13 -5.42 -3.30
C ILE A 171 18.92 -6.08 -4.44
N ALA A 172 18.21 -6.48 -5.48
CA ALA A 172 18.73 -6.98 -6.73
C ALA A 172 18.85 -5.84 -7.76
N PHE A 173 20.09 -5.60 -8.22
CA PHE A 173 20.46 -4.53 -9.16
C PHE A 173 20.81 -5.13 -10.51
N TYR A 174 19.99 -4.87 -11.53
CA TYR A 174 20.15 -5.43 -12.88
C TYR A 174 20.95 -4.45 -13.75
N PRO A 175 22.19 -4.78 -14.17
CA PRO A 175 22.99 -3.90 -15.01
C PRO A 175 22.46 -3.87 -16.45
N PHE A 176 22.71 -2.76 -17.15
CA PHE A 176 22.53 -2.66 -18.60
C PHE A 176 23.54 -3.57 -19.34
N LYS A 177 23.11 -4.22 -20.42
CA LYS A 177 23.88 -5.17 -21.24
C LYS A 177 24.15 -4.63 -22.65
N GLY A 178 24.83 -3.50 -22.75
CA GLY A 178 25.34 -2.95 -24.02
C GLY A 178 24.77 -1.57 -24.36
N LYS A 179 24.98 -1.15 -25.62
CA LYS A 179 24.56 0.18 -26.10
C LYS A 179 23.07 0.26 -26.48
N ASP A 180 22.44 -0.87 -26.74
CA ASP A 180 21.05 -0.94 -27.24
C ASP A 180 20.02 -0.97 -26.10
N ASP A 181 20.46 -1.24 -24.87
CA ASP A 181 19.61 -1.10 -23.69
C ASP A 181 19.32 0.39 -23.44
N ARG A 182 18.05 0.77 -23.54
CA ARG A 182 17.60 2.13 -23.18
C ARG A 182 17.93 2.40 -21.72
N ARG A 183 18.71 3.46 -21.46
CA ARG A 183 18.89 3.99 -20.10
C ARG A 183 17.51 4.25 -19.49
N SER A 184 17.29 3.78 -18.27
CA SER A 184 16.06 4.01 -17.52
C SER A 184 15.77 5.51 -17.42
N ASP A 185 14.53 5.92 -17.69
CA ASP A 185 13.99 7.27 -17.44
C ASP A 185 13.72 7.43 -15.93
N ALA A 186 14.75 7.16 -15.12
CA ALA A 186 14.71 7.26 -13.68
C ALA A 186 14.97 8.72 -13.25
N PRO A 187 14.36 9.18 -12.14
CA PRO A 187 14.63 10.48 -11.54
C PRO A 187 16.12 10.72 -11.26
N ASP A 188 16.58 11.94 -11.51
CA ASP A 188 17.93 12.42 -11.19
C ASP A 188 18.10 12.69 -9.69
N LEU A 189 17.02 13.09 -9.02
CA LEU A 189 16.97 13.28 -7.57
C LEU A 189 15.75 12.58 -6.99
N VAL A 190 15.98 11.95 -5.84
CA VAL A 190 14.98 11.22 -5.05
C VAL A 190 15.09 11.75 -3.63
N LEU A 191 14.12 12.57 -3.23
CA LEU A 191 14.17 13.38 -2.01
C LEU A 191 13.10 12.91 -1.02
N PRO A 192 13.46 12.48 0.22
CA PRO A 192 12.51 11.92 1.16
C PRO A 192 11.68 12.98 1.90
N LEU A 193 10.40 12.67 2.10
CA LEU A 193 9.52 13.33 3.07
C LEU A 193 9.19 12.30 4.16
N SER A 194 10.00 12.28 5.21
CA SER A 194 9.90 11.34 6.33
C SER A 194 10.26 12.02 7.67
N ALA A 195 9.95 11.37 8.79
CA ALA A 195 10.07 11.94 10.13
C ALA A 195 11.52 12.19 10.59
N SER A 196 12.52 11.63 9.92
CA SER A 196 13.94 11.85 10.20
C SER A 196 14.79 11.62 8.96
N ALA A 197 16.06 12.07 8.98
CA ALA A 197 17.05 11.80 7.92
C ALA A 197 17.33 10.29 7.69
N THR A 198 16.86 9.40 8.58
CA THR A 198 16.97 7.93 8.43
C THR A 198 15.65 7.25 8.07
N GLY A 199 14.57 8.01 7.95
CA GLY A 199 13.21 7.53 7.67
C GLY A 199 12.27 7.66 8.88
N GLY A 200 11.15 6.94 8.79
CA GLY A 200 10.04 6.95 9.74
C GLY A 200 8.84 7.73 9.18
N THR A 201 7.62 7.29 9.51
CA THR A 201 6.40 8.01 9.11
C THR A 201 6.08 9.15 10.08
N VAL A 202 5.34 10.14 9.60
CA VAL A 202 4.71 11.17 10.43
C VAL A 202 3.25 10.79 10.63
N ALA A 203 2.79 10.76 11.88
CA ALA A 203 1.38 10.53 12.20
C ALA A 203 0.58 11.84 12.11
N LEU A 204 -0.48 11.84 11.29
CA LEU A 204 -1.39 12.98 11.09
C LEU A 204 -2.70 12.70 11.82
N PHE A 205 -2.88 13.25 13.03
CA PHE A 205 -4.00 12.95 13.93
C PHE A 205 -5.26 13.78 13.63
N SER A 206 -5.11 14.89 12.92
CA SER A 206 -6.18 15.84 12.60
C SER A 206 -6.01 16.43 11.19
N PRO A 207 -7.05 17.06 10.61
CA PRO A 207 -6.93 17.73 9.31
C PRO A 207 -5.99 18.96 9.32
N SER A 208 -5.67 19.47 10.52
CA SER A 208 -4.70 20.53 10.75
C SER A 208 -3.25 20.06 10.73
N ASP A 209 -2.98 18.76 10.89
CA ASP A 209 -1.62 18.22 10.87
C ASP A 209 -1.10 18.07 9.43
N SER A 210 0.22 18.11 9.26
CA SER A 210 0.86 17.90 7.96
C SER A 210 2.22 17.24 8.08
N LEU A 211 2.51 16.29 7.18
CA LEU A 211 3.88 15.96 6.81
C LEU A 211 4.37 17.09 5.91
N ALA A 212 5.50 17.73 6.23
CA ALA A 212 6.07 18.79 5.41
C ALA A 212 7.60 18.69 5.39
N ALA A 213 8.20 18.98 4.24
CA ALA A 213 9.65 19.11 4.11
C ALA A 213 9.99 20.26 3.16
N THR A 214 11.03 21.01 3.50
CA THR A 214 11.54 22.13 2.71
C THR A 214 12.82 21.72 2.00
N PHE A 215 12.87 21.88 0.69
CA PHE A 215 13.99 21.47 -0.16
C PHE A 215 14.58 22.66 -0.90
N GLN A 216 15.90 22.75 -0.91
CA GLN A 216 16.65 23.64 -1.79
C GLN A 216 16.85 22.92 -3.13
N LEU A 217 16.08 23.29 -4.15
CA LEU A 217 16.02 22.55 -5.41
C LEU A 217 17.02 23.07 -6.47
N PRO A 218 17.43 22.23 -7.45
CA PRO A 218 18.21 22.69 -8.59
C PRO A 218 17.44 23.69 -9.45
N ALA A 219 18.15 24.62 -10.09
CA ALA A 219 17.53 25.63 -10.94
C ALA A 219 17.07 25.11 -12.33
N ASN A 220 17.13 23.80 -12.57
CA ASN A 220 16.87 23.15 -13.87
C ASN A 220 15.91 21.95 -13.80
N VAL A 221 14.92 21.96 -12.90
CA VAL A 221 13.90 20.91 -12.82
C VAL A 221 12.94 21.00 -14.01
N GLU A 222 12.83 19.91 -14.76
CA GLU A 222 11.93 19.80 -15.91
C GLU A 222 10.64 19.03 -15.57
N ARG A 223 10.75 17.95 -14.78
CA ARG A 223 9.62 17.11 -14.34
C ARG A 223 9.70 16.84 -12.84
N ALA A 224 8.55 16.80 -12.18
CA ALA A 224 8.46 16.55 -10.74
C ALA A 224 7.27 15.63 -10.43
N LEU A 225 7.51 14.53 -9.73
CA LEU A 225 6.49 13.56 -9.31
C LEU A 225 6.60 13.33 -7.79
N LEU A 226 5.52 12.95 -7.13
CA LEU A 226 5.52 12.66 -5.70
C LEU A 226 4.80 11.35 -5.42
N ASP A 227 5.54 10.36 -4.91
CA ASP A 227 4.98 9.11 -4.41
C ASP A 227 4.53 9.30 -2.96
N VAL A 228 3.24 9.15 -2.69
CA VAL A 228 2.65 9.38 -1.36
C VAL A 228 2.07 8.09 -0.81
N VAL A 229 2.31 7.81 0.48
CA VAL A 229 1.61 6.74 1.20
C VAL A 229 0.90 7.28 2.43
N LEU A 230 -0.37 6.89 2.58
CA LEU A 230 -1.32 7.36 3.58
C LEU A 230 -2.00 6.15 4.23
N GLN A 231 -1.28 5.43 5.10
CA GLN A 231 -1.87 4.31 5.82
C GLN A 231 -2.77 4.85 6.93
N HIS A 232 -4.07 4.69 6.75
CA HIS A 232 -5.10 4.96 7.74
C HIS A 232 -4.96 3.99 8.93
N GLN A 233 -5.09 4.49 10.17
CA GLN A 233 -4.69 3.72 11.35
C GLN A 233 -5.51 4.04 12.61
N GLY A 234 -5.65 3.03 13.48
CA GLY A 234 -6.42 3.11 14.72
C GLY A 234 -7.93 2.94 14.51
N ALA A 235 -8.64 2.61 15.60
CA ALA A 235 -10.04 2.15 15.62
C ALA A 235 -11.08 2.92 14.77
N ASN A 236 -10.90 4.22 14.48
CA ASN A 236 -11.74 4.90 13.48
C ASN A 236 -11.16 4.83 12.06
N ASP A 237 -9.94 5.33 11.85
CA ASP A 237 -9.40 5.50 10.50
C ASP A 237 -9.02 4.16 9.86
N GLU A 238 -8.61 3.14 10.61
CA GLU A 238 -8.41 1.77 10.10
C GLU A 238 -9.65 1.22 9.36
N PHE A 239 -10.84 1.58 9.85
CA PHE A 239 -12.13 1.13 9.32
C PHE A 239 -12.95 2.28 8.71
N TRP A 240 -12.30 3.32 8.18
CA TRP A 240 -12.94 4.59 7.79
C TRP A 240 -14.19 4.42 6.91
N TYR A 241 -14.26 3.39 6.06
CA TYR A 241 -15.39 3.09 5.17
C TYR A 241 -16.66 2.64 5.91
N THR A 242 -16.56 2.19 7.17
CA THR A 242 -17.70 1.90 8.04
C THR A 242 -18.22 3.15 8.76
N CYS A 243 -17.41 4.21 8.87
CA CYS A 243 -17.76 5.35 9.71
C CYS A 243 -18.94 6.18 9.18
N VAL A 244 -19.76 6.67 10.10
CA VAL A 244 -20.97 7.47 9.84
C VAL A 244 -20.82 8.88 10.44
N PRO A 245 -21.70 9.84 10.11
CA PRO A 245 -21.76 11.12 10.80
C PRO A 245 -21.78 10.95 12.33
N SER A 246 -21.05 11.78 13.05
CA SER A 246 -20.83 11.60 14.49
C SER A 246 -22.12 11.69 15.33
N ASP A 247 -23.16 12.37 14.83
CA ASP A 247 -24.48 12.45 15.44
C ASP A 247 -25.37 11.22 15.17
N LEU A 248 -24.91 10.30 14.32
CA LEU A 248 -25.53 9.00 14.03
C LEU A 248 -24.73 7.81 14.58
N ALA A 249 -23.43 7.98 14.88
CA ALA A 249 -22.53 6.92 15.31
C ALA A 249 -23.09 6.04 16.44
N GLY A 250 -23.65 6.65 17.49
CA GLY A 250 -24.27 5.91 18.59
C GLY A 250 -25.61 5.24 18.24
N THR A 251 -26.39 5.82 17.31
CA THR A 251 -27.66 5.23 16.83
C THR A 251 -27.44 4.08 15.85
N LEU A 252 -26.32 4.09 15.11
CA LEU A 252 -26.01 3.10 14.10
C LEU A 252 -24.94 2.08 14.54
N GLU A 253 -24.51 2.14 15.80
CA GLU A 253 -23.45 1.29 16.39
C GLU A 253 -22.17 1.22 15.52
N SER A 254 -21.74 2.35 14.96
CA SER A 254 -20.61 2.40 14.02
C SER A 254 -19.65 3.56 14.30
N CYS A 255 -18.46 3.54 13.69
CA CYS A 255 -17.42 4.53 13.97
C CYS A 255 -17.81 5.94 13.50
N SER A 256 -17.15 6.97 14.07
CA SER A 256 -17.54 8.38 13.88
C SER A 256 -16.57 9.15 12.98
N GLY A 257 -16.98 10.36 12.57
CA GLY A 257 -16.22 11.22 11.65
C GLY A 257 -16.59 11.05 10.16
N GLY A 258 -17.56 10.19 9.83
CA GLY A 258 -18.00 9.95 8.45
C GLY A 258 -16.99 9.16 7.60
N ALA A 259 -17.41 8.77 6.40
CA ALA A 259 -16.68 7.82 5.56
C ALA A 259 -15.77 8.44 4.49
N PHE A 260 -15.55 9.76 4.47
CA PHE A 260 -14.72 10.39 3.45
C PHE A 260 -13.31 10.72 3.99
N ARG A 261 -12.28 10.38 3.20
CA ARG A 261 -10.88 10.71 3.44
C ARG A 261 -10.24 11.16 2.12
N GLU A 262 -9.46 12.24 2.14
CA GLU A 262 -8.73 12.74 0.97
C GLU A 262 -7.36 13.27 1.40
N GLY A 263 -6.28 12.71 0.85
CA GLY A 263 -4.96 13.32 0.99
C GLY A 263 -4.78 14.52 0.07
N GLN A 264 -4.07 15.54 0.53
CA GLN A 264 -3.91 16.82 -0.17
C GLN A 264 -2.45 17.22 -0.18
N VAL A 265 -1.90 17.44 -1.38
CA VAL A 265 -0.52 17.91 -1.58
C VAL A 265 -0.54 19.42 -1.80
N SER A 266 0.40 20.13 -1.19
CA SER A 266 0.68 21.54 -1.49
C SER A 266 2.16 21.82 -1.70
N ILE A 267 2.44 22.86 -2.47
CA ILE A 267 3.77 23.44 -2.69
C ILE A 267 3.68 24.90 -2.23
N ASP A 268 4.49 25.29 -1.24
CA ASP A 268 4.50 26.63 -0.64
C ASP A 268 3.11 27.12 -0.18
N GLY A 269 2.29 26.18 0.31
CA GLY A 269 0.92 26.41 0.73
C GLY A 269 -0.12 26.44 -0.39
N GLN A 270 0.28 26.46 -1.66
CA GLN A 270 -0.64 26.35 -2.81
C GLN A 270 -1.01 24.88 -3.07
N PRO A 271 -2.30 24.52 -3.26
CA PRO A 271 -2.69 23.16 -3.62
C PRO A 271 -2.00 22.68 -4.90
N ALA A 272 -1.44 21.48 -4.88
CA ALA A 272 -0.63 20.93 -5.97
C ALA A 272 -1.05 19.51 -6.42
N GLY A 273 -1.88 18.81 -5.63
CA GLY A 273 -2.45 17.54 -6.04
C GLY A 273 -3.39 16.92 -5.00
N VAL A 274 -4.10 15.87 -5.41
CA VAL A 274 -5.06 15.14 -4.57
C VAL A 274 -4.69 13.66 -4.55
N VAL A 275 -4.73 13.06 -3.36
CA VAL A 275 -4.38 11.66 -3.10
C VAL A 275 -5.62 10.93 -2.58
N PRO A 276 -6.30 10.14 -3.43
CA PRO A 276 -7.41 9.30 -3.00
C PRO A 276 -6.89 8.15 -2.11
N ILE A 277 -7.70 7.75 -1.11
CA ILE A 277 -7.32 6.68 -0.17
C ILE A 277 -7.80 5.32 -0.71
N PHE A 278 -6.85 4.40 -0.91
CA PHE A 278 -7.18 3.01 -1.19
C PHE A 278 -7.68 2.34 0.11
N PRO A 279 -8.80 1.59 0.09
CA PRO A 279 -9.36 0.98 1.29
C PRO A 279 -8.61 -0.31 1.65
N TRP A 280 -7.34 -0.21 2.05
CA TRP A 280 -6.59 -1.37 2.54
C TRP A 280 -7.32 -1.99 3.74
N ILE A 281 -7.27 -3.32 3.86
CA ILE A 281 -7.76 -4.03 5.04
C ILE A 281 -6.60 -4.87 5.57
N PHE A 282 -6.24 -4.68 6.83
CA PHE A 282 -5.07 -5.34 7.43
C PHE A 282 -5.44 -6.75 7.91
N THR A 283 -4.45 -7.63 8.14
CA THR A 283 -4.75 -9.07 8.29
C THR A 283 -5.38 -9.48 9.63
N GLY A 284 -5.60 -8.54 10.56
CA GLY A 284 -6.47 -8.71 11.73
C GLY A 284 -7.79 -7.92 11.65
N GLY A 285 -8.02 -7.13 10.59
CA GLY A 285 -9.13 -6.18 10.48
C GLY A 285 -10.48 -6.82 10.17
N ILE A 286 -11.55 -6.28 10.77
CA ILE A 286 -12.95 -6.75 10.72
C ILE A 286 -13.16 -8.14 11.34
N ASP A 287 -12.44 -9.15 10.86
CA ASP A 287 -12.50 -10.53 11.31
C ASP A 287 -11.13 -11.21 11.12
N PRO A 288 -10.51 -11.74 12.18
CA PRO A 288 -9.14 -12.25 12.14
C PRO A 288 -8.96 -13.56 11.37
N TYR A 289 -10.04 -14.24 10.95
CA TYR A 289 -9.95 -15.49 10.20
C TYR A 289 -10.14 -15.35 8.69
N LEU A 290 -10.74 -14.26 8.19
CA LEU A 290 -10.92 -14.01 6.75
C LEU A 290 -9.60 -14.11 5.98
N TRP A 291 -8.55 -13.47 6.50
CA TRP A 291 -7.30 -13.18 5.79
C TRP A 291 -6.31 -14.35 5.72
N ARG A 292 -6.79 -15.58 5.91
CA ARG A 292 -5.98 -16.79 6.10
C ARG A 292 -6.38 -17.87 5.10
N PRO A 293 -5.49 -18.37 4.23
CA PRO A 293 -4.10 -17.94 3.99
C PRO A 293 -3.95 -16.75 3.03
N ILE A 294 -5.06 -16.21 2.51
CA ILE A 294 -5.08 -15.17 1.46
C ILE A 294 -5.42 -13.81 2.08
N PRO A 295 -4.45 -12.87 2.21
CA PRO A 295 -4.71 -11.52 2.72
C PRO A 295 -5.56 -10.66 1.78
N ALA A 296 -6.07 -9.53 2.28
CA ALA A 296 -6.69 -8.51 1.44
C ALA A 296 -5.70 -7.93 0.41
N LEU A 297 -6.23 -7.28 -0.64
CA LEU A 297 -5.42 -6.74 -1.71
C LEU A 297 -4.41 -5.70 -1.20
N GLN A 298 -3.15 -5.84 -1.61
CA GLN A 298 -2.01 -5.01 -1.19
C GLN A 298 -1.72 -4.97 0.33
N ALA A 299 -2.39 -5.76 1.17
CA ALA A 299 -2.21 -5.69 2.63
C ALA A 299 -0.74 -5.87 3.07
N LEU A 300 -0.01 -6.76 2.39
CA LEU A 300 1.40 -7.04 2.65
C LEU A 300 2.37 -6.08 1.93
N ASN A 301 1.91 -5.23 1.01
CA ASN A 301 2.75 -4.37 0.17
C ASN A 301 1.93 -3.20 -0.38
N PHE A 302 1.88 -2.08 0.34
CA PHE A 302 1.11 -0.90 -0.04
C PHE A 302 1.72 -0.19 -1.24
N VAL A 303 0.92 0.01 -2.29
CA VAL A 303 1.35 0.76 -3.49
C VAL A 303 1.19 2.26 -3.24
N PRO A 304 2.24 3.09 -3.39
CA PRO A 304 2.12 4.54 -3.25
C PRO A 304 1.22 5.11 -4.34
N TYR A 305 0.49 6.17 -4.01
CA TYR A 305 -0.21 6.96 -5.00
C TYR A 305 0.73 8.03 -5.57
N ARG A 306 0.94 8.01 -6.88
CA ARG A 306 1.83 8.96 -7.58
C ARG A 306 1.06 10.21 -8.02
N VAL A 307 1.51 11.36 -7.56
CA VAL A 307 1.00 12.69 -7.93
C VAL A 307 1.96 13.33 -8.93
N ASP A 308 1.41 13.89 -10.01
CA ASP A 308 2.18 14.62 -11.02
C ASP A 308 2.26 16.12 -10.67
N LEU A 309 3.43 16.55 -10.19
CA LEU A 309 3.72 17.93 -9.80
C LEU A 309 4.41 18.73 -10.93
N THR A 310 4.58 18.15 -12.11
CA THR A 310 5.30 18.74 -13.25
C THR A 310 4.82 20.13 -13.66
N PRO A 311 3.52 20.49 -13.58
CA PRO A 311 3.09 21.87 -13.79
C PRO A 311 3.80 22.93 -12.92
N PHE A 312 4.34 22.55 -11.75
CA PHE A 312 5.13 23.41 -10.87
C PHE A 312 6.65 23.40 -11.16
N ALA A 313 7.17 22.52 -12.02
CA ALA A 313 8.62 22.35 -12.24
C ALA A 313 9.36 23.67 -12.56
N GLY A 314 8.70 24.54 -13.33
CA GLY A 314 9.23 25.86 -13.69
C GLY A 314 9.29 26.90 -12.55
N VAL A 315 8.47 26.76 -11.50
CA VAL A 315 8.54 27.62 -10.29
C VAL A 315 9.45 27.00 -9.21
N LEU A 316 9.52 25.67 -9.14
CA LEU A 316 10.47 24.91 -8.31
C LEU A 316 11.94 25.10 -8.70
N SER A 317 12.21 25.78 -9.82
CA SER A 317 13.52 25.97 -10.45
C SER A 317 14.10 27.38 -10.25
N ASP A 318 13.58 28.18 -9.32
CA ASP A 318 14.06 29.55 -9.11
C ASP A 318 15.38 29.64 -8.33
N GLY A 319 15.73 28.56 -7.60
CA GLY A 319 16.90 28.47 -6.73
C GLY A 319 16.63 28.87 -5.28
N GLN A 320 15.38 28.91 -4.83
CA GLN A 320 14.97 29.11 -3.43
C GLN A 320 14.57 27.79 -2.74
N PRO A 321 14.39 27.81 -1.40
CA PRO A 321 13.78 26.70 -0.68
C PRO A 321 12.27 26.63 -0.93
N HIS A 322 11.78 25.48 -1.37
CA HIS A 322 10.34 25.19 -1.56
C HIS A 322 9.86 24.15 -0.55
N THR A 323 8.67 24.34 0.02
CA THR A 323 8.06 23.41 0.98
C THR A 323 6.98 22.56 0.32
N VAL A 324 7.21 21.25 0.26
CA VAL A 324 6.18 20.28 -0.12
C VAL A 324 5.51 19.76 1.14
N ALA A 325 4.18 19.82 1.21
CA ALA A 325 3.41 19.36 2.36
C ALA A 325 2.23 18.47 1.95
N ILE A 326 1.87 17.56 2.85
CA ILE A 326 0.77 16.60 2.72
C ILE A 326 -0.12 16.70 3.96
N ARG A 327 -1.42 16.82 3.74
CA ARG A 327 -2.49 16.80 4.75
C ARG A 327 -3.49 15.70 4.42
N VAL A 328 -4.33 15.31 5.38
CA VAL A 328 -5.48 14.43 5.13
C VAL A 328 -6.74 15.14 5.58
N ALA A 329 -7.65 15.41 4.65
CA ALA A 329 -8.99 15.88 4.95
C ALA A 329 -9.85 14.72 5.45
N GLY A 330 -10.59 14.97 6.54
CA GLY A 330 -11.58 14.04 7.10
C GLY A 330 -11.02 12.94 8.01
N ASN A 331 -9.71 12.88 8.27
CA ASN A 331 -9.17 11.93 9.26
C ASN A 331 -9.81 12.13 10.64
N SER A 332 -10.12 11.02 11.32
CA SER A 332 -10.79 11.01 12.63
C SER A 332 -10.06 10.23 13.71
N GLN A 333 -8.85 9.73 13.43
CA GLN A 333 -7.90 9.27 14.44
C GLN A 333 -6.43 9.50 14.06
N TYR A 334 -5.86 8.79 13.07
CA TYR A 334 -4.60 9.17 12.44
C TYR A 334 -4.31 8.47 11.11
N PHE A 335 -3.43 9.10 10.32
CA PHE A 335 -2.77 8.50 9.17
C PHE A 335 -1.26 8.45 9.40
N SER A 336 -0.65 7.27 9.19
CA SER A 336 0.79 7.06 9.14
C SER A 336 1.29 7.42 7.73
N THR A 337 1.99 8.55 7.63
CA THR A 337 2.24 9.23 6.34
C THR A 337 3.72 9.35 6.00
N THR A 338 4.05 9.14 4.73
CA THR A 338 5.38 9.36 4.14
C THR A 338 5.25 9.70 2.66
N ALA A 339 6.25 10.37 2.08
CA ALA A 339 6.34 10.53 0.64
C ALA A 339 7.78 10.59 0.11
N THR A 340 7.93 10.50 -1.21
CA THR A 340 9.21 10.62 -1.92
C THR A 340 9.02 11.52 -3.13
N LEU A 341 9.73 12.66 -3.15
CA LEU A 341 9.75 13.61 -4.26
C LEU A 341 10.78 13.17 -5.30
N LEU A 342 10.35 13.05 -6.55
CA LEU A 342 11.13 12.54 -7.68
C LEU A 342 11.30 13.67 -8.70
N LEU A 343 12.55 14.07 -8.98
CA LEU A 343 12.85 15.17 -9.88
C LEU A 343 13.68 14.71 -11.08
N PHE A 344 13.36 15.24 -12.24
CA PHE A 344 14.10 15.05 -13.48
C PHE A 344 14.61 16.42 -13.94
N LEU A 345 15.87 16.46 -14.34
CA LEU A 345 16.58 17.70 -14.63
C LEU A 345 16.86 17.84 -16.12
N ASP A 346 16.74 19.06 -16.62
CA ASP A 346 17.23 19.41 -17.95
C ASP A 346 18.76 19.41 -17.94
N HIS A 347 19.40 18.32 -18.35
CA HIS A 347 20.85 18.22 -18.45
C HIS A 347 21.47 19.19 -19.48
N GLY A 348 20.69 19.73 -20.41
CA GLY A 348 21.16 20.68 -21.41
C GLY A 348 21.20 22.13 -20.91
N SER A 349 20.65 22.42 -19.72
CA SER A 349 20.66 23.75 -19.13
C SER A 349 21.01 23.74 -17.65
N THR A 350 21.79 24.72 -17.21
CA THR A 350 22.02 24.97 -15.78
C THR A 350 20.89 25.76 -15.12
N LYS A 351 19.98 26.34 -15.91
CA LYS A 351 18.78 27.02 -15.42
C LYS A 351 17.62 26.95 -16.41
N VAL A 352 16.43 26.61 -15.91
CA VAL A 352 15.17 26.74 -16.65
C VAL A 352 14.36 27.92 -16.12
N THR A 353 13.26 28.25 -16.83
CA THR A 353 12.29 29.25 -16.37
C THR A 353 10.88 28.75 -16.65
N GLY A 354 9.91 29.09 -15.81
CA GLY A 354 8.54 28.68 -16.05
C GLY A 354 7.54 29.30 -15.08
N GLN A 355 6.30 28.85 -15.17
CA GLN A 355 5.21 29.25 -14.28
C GLN A 355 4.06 28.24 -14.34
N VAL A 356 3.32 28.13 -13.24
CA VAL A 356 1.97 27.55 -13.23
C VAL A 356 1.04 28.54 -13.92
N THR A 357 0.30 28.10 -14.94
CA THR A 357 -0.66 28.92 -15.70
C THR A 357 -2.11 28.68 -15.31
N THR A 358 -2.42 27.49 -14.79
CA THR A 358 -3.76 27.10 -14.35
C THR A 358 -3.65 26.27 -13.09
N ASN A 359 -4.44 26.58 -12.07
CA ASN A 359 -4.64 25.72 -10.92
C ASN A 359 -6.09 25.86 -10.43
N THR A 360 -6.90 24.81 -10.61
CA THR A 360 -8.30 24.80 -10.18
C THR A 360 -8.56 23.85 -9.00
N ILE A 361 -7.52 23.45 -8.26
CA ILE A 361 -7.64 22.54 -7.11
C ILE A 361 -8.27 23.32 -5.95
N GLY A 362 -9.59 23.20 -5.79
CA GLY A 362 -10.33 23.73 -4.64
C GLY A 362 -10.26 22.80 -3.41
N ALA A 363 -10.98 23.15 -2.35
CA ALA A 363 -11.23 22.26 -1.21
C ALA A 363 -12.22 21.12 -1.58
N PRO A 364 -12.15 19.95 -0.93
CA PRO A 364 -13.15 18.91 -1.06
C PRO A 364 -14.46 19.32 -0.39
N ASN A 365 -15.58 18.86 -0.97
CA ASN A 365 -16.91 19.14 -0.46
C ASN A 365 -17.76 17.85 -0.54
N PRO A 366 -17.54 16.88 0.37
CA PRO A 366 -18.32 15.65 0.39
C PRO A 366 -19.78 15.94 0.78
N SER A 367 -20.70 15.34 0.05
CA SER A 367 -22.13 15.34 0.37
C SER A 367 -22.47 14.12 1.24
N ILE A 368 -23.34 14.30 2.22
CA ILE A 368 -23.85 13.22 3.07
C ILE A 368 -25.37 13.27 3.05
N ALA A 369 -25.99 12.14 2.72
CA ALA A 369 -27.43 11.96 2.69
C ALA A 369 -27.85 10.76 3.55
N THR A 370 -28.98 10.90 4.26
CA THR A 370 -29.57 9.85 5.09
C THR A 370 -30.97 9.51 4.57
N ARG A 371 -31.35 8.23 4.63
CA ARG A 371 -32.68 7.77 4.19
C ARG A 371 -33.24 6.73 5.15
N GLY A 372 -34.45 6.97 5.64
CA GLY A 372 -35.21 6.00 6.46
C GLY A 372 -34.78 5.89 7.93
N ILE A 373 -33.74 6.62 8.36
CA ILE A 373 -33.24 6.57 9.74
C ILE A 373 -34.16 7.33 10.68
N ASP A 374 -34.98 6.59 11.42
CA ASP A 374 -35.68 7.05 12.61
C ASP A 374 -34.89 6.60 13.86
N ARG A 375 -34.41 7.55 14.67
CA ARG A 375 -33.62 7.28 15.88
C ARG A 375 -34.44 6.70 17.04
N THR A 376 -35.75 6.61 16.88
CA THR A 376 -36.70 6.09 17.88
C THR A 376 -37.35 4.77 17.47
N ALA A 377 -37.02 4.26 16.27
CA ALA A 377 -37.50 2.97 15.78
C ALA A 377 -36.75 1.79 16.42
N ASP A 378 -37.40 0.63 16.45
CA ASP A 378 -36.88 -0.62 16.99
C ASP A 378 -37.31 -1.78 16.05
N PRO A 379 -36.40 -2.36 15.26
CA PRO A 379 -34.99 -1.97 15.07
C PRO A 379 -34.85 -0.63 14.35
N VAL A 380 -33.71 0.05 14.54
CA VAL A 380 -33.34 1.20 13.68
C VAL A 380 -32.92 0.66 12.31
N THR A 381 -33.44 1.25 11.24
CA THR A 381 -33.04 0.89 9.87
C THR A 381 -32.74 2.12 9.04
N GLY A 382 -32.02 1.96 7.93
CA GLY A 382 -31.86 3.03 6.95
C GLY A 382 -30.56 2.97 6.16
N THR A 383 -30.32 4.04 5.41
CA THR A 383 -29.13 4.20 4.56
C THR A 383 -28.39 5.48 4.92
N VAL A 384 -27.06 5.41 5.02
CA VAL A 384 -26.14 6.56 5.02
C VAL A 384 -25.35 6.52 3.72
N THR A 385 -25.43 7.58 2.92
CA THR A 385 -24.67 7.73 1.67
C THR A 385 -23.73 8.92 1.81
N THR A 386 -22.43 8.70 1.61
CA THR A 386 -21.42 9.76 1.47
C THR A 386 -20.89 9.75 0.04
N THR A 387 -20.88 10.90 -0.63
CA THR A 387 -20.31 11.03 -1.99
C THR A 387 -19.39 12.25 -2.08
N SER A 388 -18.41 12.21 -2.98
CA SER A 388 -17.60 13.37 -3.33
C SER A 388 -17.21 13.26 -4.80
N SER A 389 -17.16 14.38 -5.51
CA SER A 389 -16.66 14.44 -6.90
C SER A 389 -15.69 15.61 -7.01
N ARG A 390 -14.49 15.33 -7.47
CA ARG A 390 -13.36 16.26 -7.50
C ARG A 390 -12.83 16.28 -8.92
N SER A 391 -13.08 17.35 -9.66
CA SER A 391 -12.50 17.55 -11.00
C SER A 391 -11.66 18.82 -11.01
N PHE A 392 -10.41 18.72 -11.47
CA PHE A 392 -9.50 19.85 -11.55
C PHE A 392 -8.57 19.82 -12.75
N VAL A 393 -8.03 21.00 -13.07
CA VAL A 393 -6.97 21.20 -14.05
C VAL A 393 -5.81 21.90 -13.36
N LEU A 394 -4.62 21.34 -13.50
CA LEU A 394 -3.35 21.94 -13.10
C LEU A 394 -2.44 22.00 -14.32
N ALA A 395 -2.02 23.20 -14.72
CA ALA A 395 -1.22 23.38 -15.93
C ALA A 395 -0.10 24.39 -15.71
N GLY A 396 1.02 24.17 -16.38
CA GLY A 396 2.18 25.05 -16.35
C GLY A 396 3.10 24.83 -17.54
N TRP A 397 4.22 25.52 -17.55
CA TRP A 397 5.26 25.33 -18.56
C TRP A 397 6.64 25.61 -18.01
N VAL A 398 7.64 24.97 -18.64
CA VAL A 398 9.06 25.16 -18.41
C VAL A 398 9.76 25.42 -19.74
N ARG A 399 10.75 26.30 -19.77
CA ARG A 399 11.64 26.55 -20.91
C ARG A 399 12.98 25.86 -20.63
N THR A 400 13.20 24.75 -21.31
CA THR A 400 14.38 23.89 -21.27
C THR A 400 15.35 24.24 -22.39
N SER A 401 16.51 23.58 -22.39
CA SER A 401 17.54 23.57 -23.43
C SER A 401 17.02 23.21 -24.81
N HIS A 402 15.94 22.43 -24.88
CA HIS A 402 15.34 21.90 -26.10
C HIS A 402 13.94 22.50 -26.39
N GLY A 403 13.59 23.62 -25.74
CA GLY A 403 12.44 24.45 -26.09
C GLY A 403 11.49 24.73 -24.94
N LYS A 404 10.25 25.12 -25.27
CA LYS A 404 9.18 25.28 -24.27
C LYS A 404 8.41 23.98 -24.17
N VAL A 405 8.42 23.37 -22.99
CA VAL A 405 7.59 22.22 -22.61
C VAL A 405 6.40 22.73 -21.80
N GLN A 406 5.19 22.31 -22.16
CA GLN A 406 3.96 22.61 -21.43
C GLN A 406 3.37 21.32 -20.90
N THR A 407 2.92 21.32 -19.65
CA THR A 407 2.28 20.17 -19.02
C THR A 407 0.94 20.58 -18.43
N GLU A 408 -0.11 19.83 -18.77
CA GLU A 408 -1.45 19.96 -18.23
C GLU A 408 -1.89 18.62 -17.64
N VAL A 409 -2.22 18.61 -16.35
CA VAL A 409 -2.83 17.48 -15.65
C VAL A 409 -4.32 17.78 -15.49
N ARG A 410 -5.17 16.90 -16.03
CA ARG A 410 -6.62 16.89 -15.80
C ARG A 410 -6.96 15.67 -14.97
N GLN A 411 -7.61 15.86 -13.83
CA GLN A 411 -7.98 14.74 -12.98
C GLN A 411 -9.42 14.84 -12.50
N THR A 412 -10.13 13.72 -12.56
CA THR A 412 -11.42 13.49 -11.91
C THR A 412 -11.26 12.34 -10.90
N ILE A 413 -11.71 12.57 -9.67
CA ILE A 413 -11.81 11.57 -8.60
C ILE A 413 -13.26 11.59 -8.12
N ASP A 414 -13.95 10.47 -8.26
CA ASP A 414 -15.29 10.25 -7.75
C ASP A 414 -15.26 9.24 -6.62
N PHE A 415 -15.90 9.58 -5.51
CA PHE A 415 -16.02 8.75 -4.31
C PHE A 415 -17.49 8.53 -3.99
N SER A 416 -17.84 7.29 -3.65
CA SER A 416 -19.13 6.91 -3.09
C SER A 416 -18.92 5.89 -1.97
N ASN A 417 -19.69 6.04 -0.89
CA ASN A 417 -19.83 5.03 0.16
C ASN A 417 -21.29 4.98 0.59
N VAL A 418 -21.98 3.87 0.28
CA VAL A 418 -23.39 3.63 0.61
C VAL A 418 -23.46 2.54 1.66
N GLN A 419 -23.94 2.88 2.85
CA GLN A 419 -24.07 1.97 3.98
C GLN A 419 -25.55 1.76 4.30
N ASN A 420 -25.99 0.49 4.35
CA ASN A 420 -27.35 0.12 4.73
C ASN A 420 -27.33 -0.62 6.06
N PHE A 421 -28.21 -0.19 6.97
CA PHE A 421 -28.23 -0.62 8.37
C PHE A 421 -29.55 -1.28 8.74
N VAL A 422 -29.45 -2.34 9.54
CA VAL A 422 -30.43 -2.76 10.55
C VAL A 422 -29.67 -2.86 11.85
N VAL A 423 -30.08 -2.12 12.88
CA VAL A 423 -29.43 -2.07 14.19
C VAL A 423 -30.43 -2.53 15.25
N PRO A 424 -30.03 -3.44 16.15
CA PRO A 424 -30.96 -4.13 17.04
C PRO A 424 -31.59 -3.22 18.09
N GLY A 425 -32.63 -3.74 18.73
CA GLY A 425 -33.35 -3.12 19.84
C GLY A 425 -34.06 -4.19 20.68
N ALA A 426 -35.15 -3.83 21.34
CA ALA A 426 -35.94 -4.75 22.15
C ALA A 426 -36.86 -5.66 21.31
N VAL A 427 -37.23 -5.25 20.08
CA VAL A 427 -38.11 -6.00 19.18
C VAL A 427 -37.32 -6.97 18.28
N SER A 428 -36.06 -6.64 17.96
CA SER A 428 -35.20 -7.44 17.08
C SER A 428 -33.75 -7.42 17.53
N THR A 429 -33.14 -8.59 17.68
CA THR A 429 -31.69 -8.74 17.93
C THR A 429 -30.84 -8.76 16.66
N PHE A 430 -31.45 -8.71 15.48
CA PHE A 430 -30.72 -8.78 14.21
C PHE A 430 -29.95 -7.49 13.92
N PHE A 431 -28.64 -7.62 13.70
CA PHE A 431 -27.76 -6.57 13.19
C PHE A 431 -27.37 -6.87 11.74
N SER A 432 -27.32 -5.84 10.89
CA SER A 432 -26.76 -5.92 9.55
C SER A 432 -26.20 -4.56 9.12
N GLN A 433 -24.91 -4.51 8.79
CA GLN A 433 -24.27 -3.40 8.09
C GLN A 433 -23.81 -3.87 6.71
N LYS A 434 -24.32 -3.24 5.64
CA LYS A 434 -23.93 -3.55 4.24
C LYS A 434 -23.40 -2.30 3.55
N ILE A 435 -22.12 -2.33 3.20
CA ILE A 435 -21.35 -1.24 2.64
C ILE A 435 -21.08 -1.53 1.16
N ALA A 436 -21.30 -0.53 0.31
CA ALA A 436 -20.81 -0.49 -1.06
C ALA A 436 -20.02 0.82 -1.26
N GLN A 437 -18.71 0.68 -1.34
CA GLN A 437 -17.74 1.75 -1.51
C GLN A 437 -17.15 1.66 -2.93
N LEU A 438 -16.94 2.81 -3.56
CA LEU A 438 -16.23 2.94 -4.82
C LEU A 438 -15.42 4.23 -4.84
N THR A 439 -14.13 4.12 -5.14
CA THR A 439 -13.31 5.24 -5.59
C THR A 439 -12.96 5.03 -7.06
N SER A 440 -13.36 5.97 -7.92
CA SER A 440 -13.05 5.98 -9.35
C SER A 440 -12.14 7.17 -9.67
N ILE A 441 -11.07 6.94 -10.42
CA ILE A 441 -10.04 7.94 -10.72
C ILE A 441 -9.78 7.93 -12.22
N SER A 442 -9.77 9.12 -12.83
CA SER A 442 -9.37 9.34 -14.21
C SER A 442 -8.41 10.52 -14.26
N SER A 443 -7.13 10.25 -14.52
CA SER A 443 -6.09 11.26 -14.72
C SER A 443 -5.63 11.28 -16.17
N ALA A 444 -5.35 12.46 -16.71
CA ALA A 444 -4.73 12.66 -18.01
C ALA A 444 -3.64 13.73 -17.90
N THR A 445 -2.37 13.34 -18.06
CA THR A 445 -1.23 14.26 -18.19
C THR A 445 -0.93 14.45 -19.68
N LYS A 446 -1.09 15.68 -20.18
CA LYS A 446 -0.76 16.07 -21.55
C LYS A 446 0.50 16.94 -21.55
N VAL A 447 1.52 16.49 -22.27
CA VAL A 447 2.79 17.19 -22.48
C VAL A 447 2.88 17.68 -23.93
N ARG A 448 3.29 18.94 -24.14
CA ARG A 448 3.52 19.54 -25.47
C ARG A 448 4.89 20.19 -25.54
N ALA A 449 5.66 19.92 -26.60
CA ALA A 449 7.01 20.44 -26.79
C ALA A 449 7.24 20.80 -28.27
N GLY A 450 6.93 22.05 -28.62
CA GLY A 450 6.72 22.47 -30.01
C GLY A 450 5.42 21.86 -30.55
N ASP A 451 5.47 21.36 -31.78
CA ASP A 451 4.32 20.70 -32.43
C ASP A 451 4.07 19.27 -31.91
N ARG A 452 5.07 18.68 -31.23
CA ARG A 452 4.99 17.33 -30.66
C ARG A 452 4.12 17.32 -29.41
N SER A 453 3.31 16.28 -29.26
CA SER A 453 2.51 16.06 -28.05
C SER A 453 2.51 14.61 -27.61
N ARG A 454 2.45 14.40 -26.29
CA ARG A 454 2.32 13.09 -25.65
C ARG A 454 1.27 13.18 -24.55
N GLU A 455 0.45 12.16 -24.40
CA GLU A 455 -0.61 12.10 -23.41
C GLU A 455 -0.57 10.77 -22.67
N ILE A 456 -0.59 10.83 -21.34
CA ILE A 456 -0.64 9.68 -20.45
C ILE A 456 -2.01 9.73 -19.76
N VAL A 457 -2.80 8.68 -19.93
CA VAL A 457 -4.10 8.51 -19.29
C VAL A 457 -4.01 7.35 -18.31
N VAL A 458 -4.41 7.59 -17.06
CA VAL A 458 -4.49 6.56 -16.02
C VAL A 458 -5.93 6.52 -15.50
N ARG A 459 -6.55 5.34 -15.57
CA ARG A 459 -7.87 5.07 -15.00
C ARG A 459 -7.72 4.03 -13.91
N MET A 460 -8.34 4.27 -12.76
CA MET A 460 -8.38 3.30 -11.66
C MET A 460 -9.79 3.22 -11.07
N ALA A 461 -10.17 2.04 -10.60
CA ALA A 461 -11.37 1.84 -9.80
C ALA A 461 -11.04 0.94 -8.61
N TRP A 462 -11.51 1.33 -7.42
CA TRP A 462 -11.34 0.59 -6.18
C TRP A 462 -12.72 0.27 -5.57
N PRO A 463 -13.43 -0.75 -6.08
CA PRO A 463 -14.64 -1.26 -5.45
C PRO A 463 -14.34 -1.99 -4.14
N LEU A 464 -15.13 -1.71 -3.11
CA LEU A 464 -15.19 -2.50 -1.88
C LEU A 464 -16.65 -2.74 -1.49
N LYS A 465 -16.99 -3.98 -1.17
CA LYS A 465 -18.25 -4.36 -0.53
C LYS A 465 -17.92 -5.06 0.78
N VAL A 466 -18.61 -4.69 1.85
CA VAL A 466 -18.52 -5.33 3.16
C VAL A 466 -19.93 -5.62 3.64
N GLU A 467 -20.18 -6.84 4.09
CA GLU A 467 -21.40 -7.25 4.76
C GLU A 467 -21.02 -7.83 6.12
N ILE A 468 -21.54 -7.25 7.20
CA ILE A 468 -21.44 -7.77 8.57
C ILE A 468 -22.85 -8.02 9.07
N ILE A 469 -23.16 -9.26 9.45
CA ILE A 469 -24.50 -9.67 9.90
C ILE A 469 -24.36 -10.45 11.22
N SER A 470 -25.22 -10.13 12.19
CA SER A 470 -25.39 -10.92 13.41
C SER A 470 -26.89 -11.19 13.64
N ALA A 471 -27.25 -12.43 14.02
CA ALA A 471 -28.65 -12.77 14.28
C ALA A 471 -29.12 -12.33 15.67
N ASP A 472 -28.19 -12.25 16.63
CA ASP A 472 -28.48 -12.19 18.06
C ASP A 472 -27.70 -11.09 18.80
N ASN A 473 -27.48 -9.95 18.15
CA ASN A 473 -26.68 -8.82 18.63
C ASN A 473 -25.29 -9.24 19.13
N PHE A 474 -24.57 -9.95 18.27
CA PHE A 474 -23.20 -10.44 18.45
C PHE A 474 -22.99 -11.39 19.65
N ASN A 475 -24.07 -11.90 20.27
CA ASN A 475 -23.98 -12.81 21.41
C ASN A 475 -23.39 -14.18 21.03
N SER A 476 -23.76 -14.74 19.88
CA SER A 476 -23.21 -16.01 19.37
C SER A 476 -22.10 -15.83 18.35
N GLY A 477 -21.93 -14.62 17.79
CA GLY A 477 -20.97 -14.34 16.73
C GLY A 477 -21.54 -13.47 15.60
N TRP A 478 -20.87 -13.45 14.46
CA TRP A 478 -21.30 -12.74 13.26
C TRP A 478 -20.81 -13.44 11.99
N THR A 479 -21.46 -13.13 10.87
CA THR A 479 -21.01 -13.49 9.52
C THR A 479 -20.47 -12.26 8.82
N THR A 480 -19.26 -12.36 8.28
CA THR A 480 -18.67 -11.33 7.42
C THR A 480 -18.56 -11.84 5.98
N ARG A 481 -18.85 -10.98 5.00
CA ARG A 481 -18.48 -11.20 3.59
C ARG A 481 -17.85 -9.94 3.02
N ILE A 482 -16.75 -10.09 2.29
CA ILE A 482 -16.01 -9.00 1.67
C ILE A 482 -15.75 -9.32 0.21
N HIS A 483 -15.97 -8.33 -0.65
CA HIS A 483 -15.46 -8.31 -2.02
C HIS A 483 -14.65 -7.04 -2.20
N GLN A 484 -13.41 -7.15 -2.65
CA GLN A 484 -12.51 -6.01 -2.89
C GLN A 484 -11.90 -6.14 -4.28
N SER A 485 -11.76 -5.03 -5.01
CA SER A 485 -11.07 -4.99 -6.29
C SER A 485 -10.15 -3.77 -6.42
N TYR A 486 -9.07 -3.95 -7.16
CA TYR A 486 -8.18 -2.92 -7.69
C TYR A 486 -8.12 -3.13 -9.20
N ASP A 487 -8.78 -2.24 -9.95
CA ASP A 487 -8.71 -2.21 -11.41
C ASP A 487 -7.91 -0.98 -11.84
N ARG A 488 -7.03 -1.15 -12.82
CA ARG A 488 -6.22 -0.08 -13.42
C ARG A 488 -6.09 -0.29 -14.92
N ALA A 489 -6.19 0.81 -15.67
CA ALA A 489 -5.85 0.85 -17.08
C ALA A 489 -4.98 2.08 -17.36
N ASP A 490 -3.82 1.87 -17.98
CA ASP A 490 -2.91 2.90 -18.42
C ASP A 490 -2.91 2.96 -19.95
N GLY A 491 -2.87 4.17 -20.49
CA GLY A 491 -2.75 4.42 -21.92
C GLY A 491 -1.79 5.56 -22.18
N VAL A 492 -0.90 5.38 -23.14
CA VAL A 492 0.05 6.39 -23.59
C VAL A 492 -0.18 6.61 -25.08
N SER A 493 -0.34 7.87 -25.48
CA SER A 493 -0.36 8.24 -26.89
C SER A 493 0.66 9.33 -27.21
N ARG A 494 1.17 9.30 -28.44
CA ARG A 494 2.06 10.30 -29.02
C ARG A 494 1.41 10.80 -30.29
N GLU A 495 1.17 12.11 -30.38
CA GLU A 495 0.55 12.77 -31.55
C GLU A 495 -0.82 12.19 -31.97
N GLY A 496 -1.48 11.45 -31.06
CA GLY A 496 -2.78 10.78 -31.27
C GLY A 496 -2.67 9.27 -31.52
N GLU A 497 -1.48 8.75 -31.82
CA GLU A 497 -1.21 7.31 -32.00
C GLU A 497 -0.88 6.66 -30.65
N VAL A 498 -1.32 5.42 -30.42
CA VAL A 498 -1.06 4.69 -29.17
C VAL A 498 0.40 4.21 -29.15
N GLU A 499 1.15 4.63 -28.12
CA GLU A 499 2.54 4.24 -27.87
C GLU A 499 2.62 3.03 -26.92
N PHE A 500 1.71 2.95 -25.95
CA PHE A 500 1.62 1.86 -24.98
C PHE A 500 0.22 1.78 -24.37
N SER A 501 -0.22 0.60 -23.95
CA SER A 501 -1.39 0.42 -23.08
C SER A 501 -1.23 -0.80 -22.19
N SER A 502 -1.72 -0.72 -20.96
CA SER A 502 -1.80 -1.87 -20.05
C SER A 502 -3.09 -1.89 -19.24
N VAL A 503 -3.46 -3.08 -18.79
CA VAL A 503 -4.56 -3.31 -17.85
C VAL A 503 -4.10 -4.18 -16.69
N VAL A 504 -4.64 -3.91 -15.51
CA VAL A 504 -4.51 -4.74 -14.31
C VAL A 504 -5.90 -4.87 -13.70
N SER A 505 -6.29 -6.08 -13.33
CA SER A 505 -7.46 -6.35 -12.49
C SER A 505 -7.04 -7.33 -11.40
N ASN A 506 -7.11 -6.89 -10.15
CA ASN A 506 -6.85 -7.70 -8.98
C ASN A 506 -8.11 -7.68 -8.12
N SER A 507 -8.72 -8.83 -7.88
CA SER A 507 -10.01 -8.95 -7.19
C SER A 507 -9.95 -10.07 -6.17
N GLY A 508 -10.74 -9.98 -5.10
CA GLY A 508 -10.88 -11.07 -4.14
C GLY A 508 -12.22 -11.06 -3.43
N ASP A 509 -12.58 -12.24 -2.95
CA ASP A 509 -13.83 -12.54 -2.24
C ASP A 509 -13.48 -13.36 -0.99
N TRP A 510 -13.96 -12.93 0.18
CA TRP A 510 -13.74 -13.59 1.46
C TRP A 510 -15.04 -13.72 2.24
N ALA A 511 -15.19 -14.80 3.00
CA ALA A 511 -16.30 -15.00 3.92
C ALA A 511 -15.86 -15.76 5.18
N ASP A 512 -16.42 -15.40 6.33
CA ASP A 512 -16.26 -16.14 7.59
C ASP A 512 -17.49 -15.98 8.50
N ASP A 513 -17.62 -16.90 9.44
CA ASP A 513 -18.57 -16.89 10.56
C ASP A 513 -17.80 -16.94 11.89
N TYR A 514 -17.39 -15.78 12.41
CA TYR A 514 -16.72 -15.72 13.71
C TYR A 514 -17.69 -16.08 14.85
N PRO A 515 -17.30 -16.91 15.84
CA PRO A 515 -15.99 -17.54 16.03
C PRO A 515 -15.91 -18.99 15.48
N THR A 516 -16.92 -19.47 14.76
CA THR A 516 -17.09 -20.88 14.39
C THR A 516 -16.33 -21.30 13.13
N THR A 517 -16.05 -20.39 12.19
CA THR A 517 -15.22 -20.59 10.98
C THR A 517 -15.69 -21.72 10.04
N THR A 518 -16.99 -22.05 10.07
CA THR A 518 -17.61 -23.08 9.23
C THR A 518 -17.74 -22.70 7.76
N ILE A 519 -17.80 -21.40 7.44
CA ILE A 519 -17.84 -20.88 6.06
C ILE A 519 -16.51 -20.21 5.64
N GLN A 520 -15.47 -20.30 6.48
CA GLN A 520 -14.17 -19.66 6.26
C GLN A 520 -13.65 -19.98 4.86
N SER A 521 -13.54 -18.93 4.04
CA SER A 521 -13.11 -19.03 2.66
C SER A 521 -12.50 -17.72 2.17
N GLY A 522 -11.60 -17.85 1.21
CA GLY A 522 -10.96 -16.72 0.54
C GLY A 522 -10.61 -17.07 -0.90
N ALA A 523 -10.71 -16.10 -1.80
CA ALA A 523 -10.30 -16.22 -3.18
C ALA A 523 -9.62 -14.92 -3.63
N GLN A 524 -8.62 -15.05 -4.49
CA GLN A 524 -8.01 -13.90 -5.16
C GLN A 524 -7.77 -14.24 -6.63
N ARG A 525 -8.09 -13.31 -7.52
CA ARG A 525 -7.82 -13.38 -8.95
C ARG A 525 -7.07 -12.13 -9.40
N TYR A 526 -5.86 -12.34 -9.88
CA TYR A 526 -5.03 -11.35 -10.55
C TYR A 526 -5.02 -11.60 -12.06
N PHE A 527 -5.11 -10.53 -12.84
CA PHE A 527 -4.87 -10.50 -14.28
C PHE A 527 -4.15 -9.19 -14.64
N SER A 528 -3.17 -9.27 -15.53
CA SER A 528 -2.58 -8.11 -16.20
C SER A 528 -2.17 -8.45 -17.62
N ASP A 529 -2.30 -7.48 -18.52
CA ASP A 529 -1.93 -7.57 -19.93
C ASP A 529 -1.42 -6.21 -20.42
N ASP A 530 -0.43 -6.19 -21.33
CA ASP A 530 0.09 -4.97 -21.94
C ASP A 530 0.38 -5.10 -23.45
N SER A 531 0.50 -3.94 -24.11
CA SER A 531 0.77 -3.84 -25.55
C SER A 531 2.17 -4.32 -25.97
N ASP A 532 3.07 -4.55 -25.02
CA ASP A 532 4.40 -5.09 -25.27
C ASP A 532 4.40 -6.64 -25.24
N GLY A 533 3.24 -7.25 -24.93
CA GLY A 533 3.01 -8.69 -24.92
C GLY A 533 3.24 -9.36 -23.56
N HIS A 534 3.34 -8.60 -22.47
CA HIS A 534 3.40 -9.19 -21.13
C HIS A 534 1.99 -9.47 -20.62
N CYS A 535 1.62 -10.75 -20.57
CA CYS A 535 0.42 -11.20 -19.88
C CYS A 535 0.78 -12.05 -18.64
N TYR A 536 0.02 -11.86 -17.56
CA TYR A 536 0.07 -12.69 -16.37
C TYR A 536 -1.33 -12.85 -15.80
N SER A 537 -1.68 -14.07 -15.40
CA SER A 537 -2.87 -14.30 -14.59
C SER A 537 -2.66 -15.43 -13.59
N ARG A 538 -3.31 -15.26 -12.44
CA ARG A 538 -3.36 -16.27 -11.37
C ARG A 538 -4.69 -16.15 -10.64
N SER A 539 -5.33 -17.28 -10.39
CA SER A 539 -6.49 -17.42 -9.51
C SER A 539 -6.16 -18.42 -8.41
N ILE A 540 -6.35 -18.03 -7.15
CA ILE A 540 -6.18 -18.88 -5.97
C ILE A 540 -7.47 -18.92 -5.16
N THR A 541 -7.76 -20.07 -4.56
CA THR A 541 -8.88 -20.23 -3.62
C THR A 541 -8.42 -20.97 -2.38
N ALA A 542 -9.08 -20.71 -1.26
CA ALA A 542 -8.82 -21.30 0.04
C ALA A 542 -10.12 -21.55 0.80
N ALA A 543 -10.11 -22.56 1.67
CA ALA A 543 -11.19 -22.86 2.60
C ALA A 543 -10.61 -23.45 3.90
N HIS A 544 -11.25 -23.19 5.03
CA HIS A 544 -10.84 -23.67 6.36
C HIS A 544 -9.36 -23.40 6.68
N GLY A 545 -8.84 -22.24 6.29
CA GLY A 545 -7.49 -21.77 6.59
C GLY A 545 -6.37 -22.37 5.74
N VAL A 546 -6.69 -23.14 4.69
CA VAL A 546 -5.70 -23.72 3.75
C VAL A 546 -6.02 -23.41 2.29
N LEU A 547 -4.99 -23.30 1.47
CA LEU A 547 -5.10 -23.12 0.01
C LEU A 547 -5.68 -24.38 -0.64
N THR A 548 -6.70 -24.25 -1.48
CA THR A 548 -7.43 -25.38 -2.10
C THR A 548 -7.25 -25.45 -3.62
N SER A 549 -7.04 -24.33 -4.31
CA SER A 549 -6.71 -24.33 -5.74
C SER A 549 -5.74 -23.22 -6.14
N ILE A 550 -5.00 -23.48 -7.23
CA ILE A 550 -4.17 -22.52 -7.95
C ILE A 550 -4.47 -22.73 -9.44
N THR A 551 -4.63 -21.66 -10.21
CA THR A 551 -4.80 -21.69 -11.67
C THR A 551 -4.08 -20.51 -12.27
N ASP A 552 -3.07 -20.77 -13.08
CA ASP A 552 -2.23 -19.77 -13.73
C ASP A 552 -2.52 -19.70 -15.24
N GLY A 553 -2.14 -18.60 -15.90
CA GLY A 553 -2.14 -18.45 -17.37
C GLY A 553 -3.50 -18.10 -18.01
N LYS A 554 -4.61 -18.49 -17.39
CA LYS A 554 -5.98 -18.30 -17.91
C LYS A 554 -6.24 -16.88 -18.44
N GLY A 555 -6.61 -16.78 -19.71
CA GLY A 555 -6.93 -15.53 -20.41
C GLY A 555 -5.72 -14.83 -21.07
N CYS A 556 -4.51 -15.37 -20.94
CA CYS A 556 -3.38 -15.00 -21.78
C CYS A 556 -3.46 -15.75 -23.12
N GLN A 557 -2.73 -15.29 -24.16
CA GLN A 557 -2.85 -15.82 -25.53
C GLN A 557 -2.27 -17.25 -25.73
N ASP A 558 -1.76 -17.87 -24.66
CA ASP A 558 -1.18 -19.22 -24.65
C ASP A 558 -2.13 -20.31 -24.05
N ASP A 559 -3.43 -20.01 -23.90
CA ASP A 559 -4.51 -20.93 -23.46
C ASP A 559 -4.98 -21.94 -24.55
#